data_AF-I2BB13-F1
#
_entry.id   AF-I2BB13-F1
#
_cell.length_a   1.000
_cell.length_b   1.000
_cell.length_c   1.000
_cell.angle_alpha   90.00
_cell.angle_beta   90.00
_cell.angle_gamma   90.00
#
_symmetry.space_group_name_H-M   'P 1'
#
loop_
_entity.id
_entity.type
_entity.pdbx_description
1 polymer ?
#
loop_
_entity_poly.entity_id
_entity_poly.type
_entity_poly.pdbx_seq_one_letter_code
_entity_poly.pdbx_strand_id
1 'polypeptide(L)' 'MADDKIKKLSFVKRVFHSFLEYAASLLGGILVFLCIYWFFHFETWHERFIYIAVSIVVVYIIVKLLPERPEE' A
#
# COMPACT_ATOMS: atom_id res chain seq x y z
N MET A 1 7.69 -14.56 31.66
CA MET A 1 7.81 -15.06 30.26
C MET A 1 6.63 -14.68 29.36
N ALA A 2 5.39 -14.55 29.86
CA ALA A 2 4.25 -14.09 29.04
C ALA A 2 4.27 -12.58 28.72
N ASP A 3 4.75 -11.76 29.67
CA ASP A 3 4.84 -10.29 29.54
C ASP A 3 5.77 -9.83 28.39
N ASP A 4 6.95 -10.45 28.25
CA ASP A 4 7.90 -10.14 27.17
C ASP A 4 7.33 -10.41 25.77
N LYS A 5 6.48 -11.43 25.62
CA LYS A 5 5.83 -11.73 24.33
C LYS A 5 4.80 -10.67 23.96
N ILE A 6 4.04 -10.16 24.93
CA ILE A 6 3.04 -9.11 24.72
C ILE A 6 3.73 -7.79 24.31
N LYS A 7 4.82 -7.42 25.01
CA LYS A 7 5.64 -6.25 24.67
C LYS A 7 6.28 -6.35 23.29
N LYS A 8 6.79 -7.52 22.93
CA LYS A 8 7.38 -7.75 21.60
C LYS A 8 6.32 -7.68 20.50
N LEU A 9 5.10 -8.19 20.75
CA LEU A 9 3.99 -8.12 19.80
C LEU A 9 3.53 -6.68 19.56
N SER A 10 3.43 -5.85 20.62
CA SER A 10 3.02 -4.45 20.51
C SER A 10 4.08 -3.59 19.80
N PHE A 11 5.36 -3.87 20.04
CA PHE A 11 6.46 -3.22 19.34
C PHE A 11 6.49 -3.58 17.85
N VAL A 12 6.34 -4.87 17.52
CA VAL A 12 6.24 -5.34 16.13
C VAL A 12 5.04 -4.71 15.43
N LYS A 13 3.86 -4.64 16.08
CA LYS A 13 2.67 -3.97 15.52
C LYS A 13 2.94 -2.51 15.20
N ARG A 14 3.59 -1.77 16.11
CA ARG A 14 3.90 -0.34 15.93
C ARG A 14 4.90 -0.13 14.80
N VAL A 15 5.93 -0.97 14.70
CA VAL A 15 6.91 -0.90 13.61
C VAL A 15 6.28 -1.27 12.27
N PHE A 16 5.43 -2.31 12.22
CA PHE A 16 4.69 -2.69 11.01
C PHE A 16 3.77 -1.57 10.54
N HIS A 17 3.12 -0.84 11.45
CA HIS A 17 2.27 0.29 11.11
C HIS A 17 3.05 1.41 10.42
N SER A 18 4.12 1.89 11.05
CA SER A 18 4.94 2.95 10.45
C SER A 18 5.61 2.49 9.16
N PHE A 19 5.98 1.22 9.07
CA PHE A 19 6.50 0.63 7.84
C PHE A 19 5.44 0.59 6.73
N LEU A 20 4.19 0.25 7.04
CA LEU A 20 3.08 0.29 6.09
C LEU A 20 2.76 1.69 5.62
N GLU A 21 2.76 2.68 6.50
CA GLU A 21 2.55 4.08 6.12
C GLU A 21 3.64 4.56 5.17
N TYR A 22 4.91 4.26 5.47
CA TYR A 22 6.02 4.56 4.57
C TYR A 22 5.93 3.78 3.26
N ALA A 23 5.62 2.49 3.31
CA ALA A 23 5.50 1.64 2.14
C ALA A 23 4.35 2.09 1.24
N ALA A 24 3.20 2.48 1.81
CA ALA A 24 2.05 2.99 1.09
C ALA A 24 2.37 4.35 0.44
N SER A 25 3.05 5.25 1.15
CA SER A 25 3.49 6.53 0.60
C SER A 25 4.48 6.35 -0.55
N LEU A 26 5.44 5.44 -0.40
CA LEU A 26 6.45 5.13 -1.41
C LEU A 26 5.84 4.40 -2.62
N LEU A 27 4.92 3.45 -2.38
CA LEU A 27 4.11 2.80 -3.41
C LEU A 27 3.28 3.82 -4.19
N GLY A 28 2.61 4.74 -3.50
CA GLY A 28 1.83 5.80 -4.13
C GLY A 28 2.69 6.69 -5.03
N GLY A 29 3.87 7.11 -4.56
CA GLY A 29 4.82 7.88 -5.36
C GLY A 29 5.29 7.15 -6.62
N ILE A 30 5.69 5.87 -6.48
CA ILE A 30 6.09 5.02 -7.61
C ILE A 30 4.91 4.83 -8.58
N LEU A 31 3.69 4.67 -8.06
CA LEU A 31 2.48 4.57 -8.86
C LEU A 31 2.30 5.81 -9.74
N VAL A 32 2.45 7.01 -9.18
CA VAL A 32 2.34 8.27 -9.94
C VAL A 32 3.35 8.32 -11.07
N PHE A 33 4.61 7.94 -10.82
CA PHE A 33 5.63 7.87 -11.88
C PHE A 33 5.28 6.83 -12.96
N LEU A 34 4.79 5.65 -12.58
CA LEU A 34 4.32 4.62 -13.51
C LEU A 34 3.12 5.10 -14.33
N CYS A 35 2.18 5.81 -13.70
CA CYS A 35 1.02 6.41 -14.37
C CYS A 35 1.45 7.45 -15.41
N ILE A 36 2.41 8.31 -15.07
CA ILE A 36 2.96 9.31 -16.00
C ILE A 36 3.73 8.63 -17.15
N TYR A 37 4.50 7.58 -16.87
CA TYR A 37 5.21 6.82 -17.88
C TYR A 37 4.23 6.15 -18.87
N TRP A 38 3.22 5.46 -18.37
CA TRP A 38 2.18 4.86 -19.21
C TRP A 38 1.32 5.87 -19.94
N PHE A 39 1.13 7.05 -19.35
CA PHE A 39 0.48 8.16 -20.04
C PHE A 39 1.25 8.62 -21.28
N PHE A 40 2.59 8.54 -21.29
CA PHE A 40 3.39 8.85 -22.48
C PHE A 40 3.59 7.65 -23.42
N HIS A 41 3.50 6.42 -22.91
CA HIS A 41 3.80 5.22 -23.68
C HIS A 41 2.66 4.74 -24.60
N PHE A 42 1.39 4.81 -24.17
CA PHE A 42 0.26 4.31 -24.95
C PHE A 42 -0.35 5.40 -25.81
N GLU A 43 -0.68 5.19 -27.09
CA GLU A 43 -1.32 6.22 -27.93
C GLU A 43 -2.80 6.48 -27.59
N THR A 44 -3.47 5.53 -26.93
CA THR A 44 -4.92 5.55 -26.64
C THR A 44 -5.23 5.96 -25.21
N TRP A 45 -6.05 7.01 -25.06
CA TRP A 45 -6.44 7.57 -23.75
C TRP A 45 -7.17 6.59 -22.82
N HIS A 46 -7.94 5.65 -23.40
CA HIS A 46 -8.69 4.67 -22.63
C HIS A 46 -7.82 3.59 -21.97
N GLU A 47 -6.81 3.09 -22.66
CA GLU A 47 -5.91 2.07 -22.11
C GLU A 47 -5.12 2.63 -20.93
N ARG A 48 -4.66 3.88 -21.03
CA ARG A 48 -3.99 4.61 -19.94
C ARG A 48 -4.84 4.65 -18.66
N PHE A 49 -6.12 5.03 -18.79
CA PHE A 49 -7.02 5.18 -17.64
C PHE A 49 -7.35 3.85 -16.95
N ILE A 50 -7.57 2.78 -17.72
CA ILE A 50 -7.88 1.45 -17.18
C ILE A 50 -6.71 0.96 -16.33
N TYR A 51 -5.51 1.09 -16.87
CA TYR A 51 -4.30 0.61 -16.23
C TYR A 51 -3.92 1.38 -14.95
N ILE A 52 -4.12 2.70 -14.95
CA ILE A 52 -3.96 3.55 -13.76
C ILE A 52 -5.00 3.18 -12.70
N ALA A 53 -6.28 3.03 -13.09
CA ALA A 53 -7.34 2.66 -12.16
C ALA A 53 -7.11 1.27 -11.56
N VAL A 54 -6.71 0.28 -12.36
CA VAL A 54 -6.41 -1.08 -11.90
C VAL A 54 -5.25 -1.08 -10.91
N SER A 55 -4.18 -0.36 -11.18
CA SER A 55 -3.03 -0.30 -10.27
C SER A 55 -3.38 0.34 -8.91
N ILE A 56 -4.19 1.41 -8.91
CA ILE A 56 -4.72 2.01 -7.67
C ILE A 56 -5.62 1.02 -6.90
N VAL A 57 -6.53 0.33 -7.61
CA VAL A 57 -7.45 -0.64 -7.00
C VAL A 57 -6.69 -1.82 -6.39
N VAL A 58 -5.64 -2.32 -7.04
CA VAL A 58 -4.81 -3.41 -6.51
C VAL A 58 -4.13 -2.99 -5.21
N VAL A 59 -3.52 -1.80 -5.17
CA VAL A 59 -2.88 -1.29 -3.94
C VAL A 59 -3.92 -1.09 -2.84
N TYR A 60 -5.09 -0.53 -3.16
CA TYR A 60 -6.19 -0.37 -2.21
C TYR A 60 -6.66 -1.70 -1.64
N ILE A 61 -6.81 -2.73 -2.48
CA ILE A 61 -7.17 -4.07 -2.02
C ILE A 61 -6.09 -4.64 -1.11
N ILE A 62 -4.80 -4.53 -1.46
CA ILE A 62 -3.70 -5.04 -0.63
C ILE A 62 -3.71 -4.40 0.76
N VAL A 63 -3.89 -3.07 0.82
CA VAL A 63 -3.96 -2.34 2.09
C VAL A 63 -5.20 -2.73 2.91
N LYS A 64 -6.33 -2.96 2.23
CA LYS A 64 -7.60 -3.36 2.87
C LYS A 64 -7.64 -4.84 3.29
N LEU A 65 -6.89 -5.70 2.59
CA LEU A 65 -6.76 -7.11 2.93
C LEU A 65 -5.84 -7.32 4.12
N LEU A 66 -5.02 -6.33 4.45
CA LEU A 66 -4.26 -6.36 5.68
C LEU A 66 -5.25 -6.35 6.85
N PRO A 67 -5.14 -7.31 7.78
CA PRO A 67 -6.09 -7.46 8.86
C PRO A 67 -6.20 -6.16 9.65
N GLU A 68 -7.40 -5.58 9.62
CA GLU A 68 -7.75 -4.44 10.43
C GLU A 68 -7.53 -4.82 11.90
N ARG A 69 -7.05 -3.85 12.68
CA ARG A 69 -6.65 -4.05 14.07
C ARG A 69 -7.77 -4.78 14.80
N PRO A 70 -7.48 -5.82 15.64
CA PRO A 70 -8.37 -6.09 16.74
C PRO A 70 -8.42 -4.80 17.56
N GLU A 71 -9.57 -4.13 17.45
CA GLU A 71 -10.00 -2.98 18.23
C GLU A 71 -9.58 -3.21 19.69
N GLU A 72 -8.89 -2.23 20.28
CA GLU A 72 -8.77 -2.14 21.74
C GLU A 72 -10.09 -1.66 22.33
#